data_AF-Q4V123-F1
#
_entry.id   AF-Q4V123-F1
#
_cell.length_a   1.000
_cell.length_b   1.000
_cell.length_c   1.000
_cell.angle_alpha   90.00
_cell.angle_beta   90.00
_cell.angle_gamma   90.00
#
_symmetry.space_group_name_H-M   'P 1'
#
loop_
_entity.id
_entity.type
_entity.pdbx_description
1 polymer ?
#
loop_
_entity_poly.entity_id
_entity_poly.type
_entity_poly.pdbx_seq_one_letter_code
_entity_poly.pdbx_strand_id
1 'polypeptide(L)' 'MLIEFRTDHIIYFVPVNLVAKYYEAMLYDGGRKSIPREEFEQNAYVVERTDRALVDYLVHVDKLDWPVCS' A
#
# COMPACT_ATOMS: atom_id res chain seq x y z
N MET A 1 -3.77 -3.40 0.99
CA MET A 1 -4.46 -2.31 1.72
C MET A 1 -4.58 -1.11 0.80
N LEU A 2 -5.61 -0.28 0.93
CA LEU A 2 -5.75 0.95 0.13
C LEU A 2 -5.47 2.17 1.00
N ILE A 3 -4.64 3.10 0.52
CA ILE A 3 -4.31 4.35 1.22
C ILE A 3 -4.44 5.52 0.24
N GLU A 4 -5.17 6.57 0.65
CA GLU A 4 -5.33 7.79 -0.13
C GLU A 4 -4.55 8.96 0.48
N PHE A 5 -3.72 9.61 -0.34
CA PHE A 5 -3.18 10.94 -0.05
C PHE A 5 -4.16 11.99 -0.57
N ARG A 6 -5.12 12.38 0.27
CA ARG A 6 -6.25 13.24 -0.13
C ARG A 6 -5.86 14.56 -0.77
N THR A 7 -4.76 15.17 -0.33
CA THR A 7 -4.28 16.46 -0.88
C THR A 7 -3.95 16.35 -2.38
N ASP A 8 -3.44 15.19 -2.81
CA ASP A 8 -2.99 14.99 -4.19
C ASP A 8 -3.95 14.08 -4.97
N HIS A 9 -5.00 13.57 -4.31
CA HIS A 9 -5.94 12.60 -4.86
C HIS A 9 -5.28 11.34 -5.44
N ILE A 10 -4.20 10.87 -4.80
CA ILE A 10 -3.48 9.65 -5.19
C ILE A 10 -3.87 8.51 -4.25
N ILE A 11 -4.28 7.38 -4.83
CA ILE A 11 -4.59 6.15 -4.09
C ILE A 11 -3.49 5.13 -4.37
N TYR A 12 -2.93 4.54 -3.31
CA TYR A 12 -1.99 3.43 -3.39
C TYR A 12 -2.64 2.12 -2.97
N PHE A 13 -2.40 1.08 -3.73
CA PHE A 13 -2.56 -0.30 -3.32
C PHE A 13 -1.26 -0.80 -2.68
N VAL A 14 -1.30 -0.92 -1.36
CA VAL A 14 -0.14 -1.12 -0.50
C VAL A 14 -0.06 -2.58 -0.03
N PRO A 15 1.07 -3.27 -0.24
CA PRO A 15 1.35 -4.58 0.34
C PRO A 15 1.26 -4.57 1.88
N VAL A 16 0.70 -5.63 2.47
CA VAL A 16 0.49 -5.70 3.94
C VAL A 16 1.83 -5.74 4.69
N ASN A 17 2.84 -6.40 4.14
CA ASN A 17 4.18 -6.48 4.72
C ASN A 17 4.84 -5.11 4.90
N LEU A 18 4.60 -4.14 3.99
CA LEU A 18 5.11 -2.78 4.15
C LEU A 18 4.54 -2.12 5.41
N VAL A 19 3.23 -2.23 5.60
CA VAL A 19 2.55 -1.66 6.78
C VAL A 19 3.01 -2.36 8.07
N ALA A 20 3.11 -3.69 8.02
CA ALA A 20 3.57 -4.50 9.15
C ALA A 20 4.99 -4.11 9.60
N LYS A 21 5.94 -3.95 8.66
CA LYS A 21 7.31 -3.50 8.94
C LYS A 21 7.36 -2.22 9.77
N TYR A 22 6.58 -1.20 9.39
CA TYR A 22 6.55 0.08 10.11
C TYR A 22 5.79 -0.03 11.44
N TYR A 23 4.74 -0.85 11.49
CA TYR A 23 3.98 -1.09 12.71
C TYR A 23 4.84 -1.78 13.78
N GLU A 24 5.59 -2.83 13.41
CA GLU A 24 6.51 -3.54 14.30
C GLU A 24 7.64 -2.62 14.78
N ALA A 25 8.28 -1.88 13.87
CA ALA A 25 9.32 -0.91 14.25
C ALA A 25 8.80 0.15 15.22
N MET A 26 7.56 0.62 15.05
CA MET A 26 6.92 1.56 15.97
C MET A 26 6.65 0.95 17.35
N LEU A 27 6.24 -0.32 17.41
CA LEU A 27 5.95 -1.02 18.66
C LEU A 27 7.21 -1.37 19.46
N TYR A 28 8.26 -1.84 18.80
CA TYR A 28 9.39 -2.48 19.47
C TYR A 28 10.68 -1.66 19.46
N ASP A 29 10.88 -0.81 18.45
CA ASP A 29 12.17 -0.13 18.23
C ASP A 29 12.09 1.40 18.44
N GLY A 30 10.96 1.90 18.94
CA GLY A 30 10.70 3.35 19.02
C GLY A 30 10.66 4.02 17.64
N GLY A 31 10.35 3.23 16.60
CA GLY A 31 10.29 3.66 15.22
C GLY A 31 9.20 4.69 14.93
N ARG A 32 9.18 5.17 13.68
CA ARG A 32 8.27 6.23 13.26
C ARG A 32 6.82 5.75 13.32
N LYS A 33 5.94 6.60 13.86
CA LYS A 33 4.48 6.39 13.85
C LYS A 33 3.81 6.69 12.51
N SER A 34 4.59 7.13 11.52
CA SER A 34 4.15 7.41 10.16
C SER A 34 5.08 6.73 9.17
N ILE A 35 4.49 6.28 8.06
CA ILE A 35 5.22 5.74 6.92
C ILE A 35 5.53 6.92 5.99
N PRO A 36 6.81 7.16 5.63
CA PRO A 36 7.19 8.20 4.66
C PRO A 36 6.50 8.00 3.31
N ARG A 37 6.24 9.10 2.59
CA ARG A 37 5.56 9.05 1.28
C ARG A 37 6.34 8.21 0.27
N GLU A 38 7.66 8.35 0.32
CA GLU A 38 8.63 7.72 -0.59
C GLU A 38 8.55 6.19 -0.52
N GLU A 39 8.16 5.63 0.63
CA GLU A 39 7.97 4.18 0.77
C GLU A 39 6.79 3.68 -0.07
N PHE A 40 5.73 4.47 -0.22
CA PHE A 40 4.60 4.13 -1.09
C PHE A 40 4.97 4.27 -2.57
N GLU A 41 5.75 5.29 -2.91
CA GLU A 41 6.23 5.51 -4.28
C GLU A 41 7.15 4.37 -4.75
N GLN A 42 7.91 3.78 -3.83
CA GLN A 42 8.86 2.70 -4.15
C GLN A 42 8.27 1.29 -4.02
N ASN A 43 7.39 1.06 -3.03
CA ASN A 43 6.99 -0.29 -2.63
C ASN A 43 5.47 -0.56 -2.73
N ALA A 44 4.69 0.39 -3.26
CA ALA A 44 3.26 0.22 -3.50
C ALA A 44 2.90 0.54 -4.95
N TYR A 45 1.65 0.28 -5.32
CA TYR A 45 1.15 0.52 -6.68
C TYR A 45 0.15 1.65 -6.69
N VAL A 46 0.32 2.64 -7.56
CA VAL A 46 -0.70 3.67 -7.80
C VAL A 46 -1.92 3.01 -8.45
N VAL A 47 -3.09 3.23 -7.85
CA VAL A 47 -4.37 2.80 -8.41
C VAL A 47 -4.87 3.90 -9.34
N GLU A 48 -4.64 3.69 -10.64
CA GLU A 48 -5.09 4.61 -11.67
C GLU A 48 -6.62 4.67 -11.73
N ARG A 49 -7.14 5.86 -12.07
CA ARG A 49 -8.57 6.03 -12.29
C ARG A 49 -8.94 5.40 -13.64
N THR A 50 -9.93 4.52 -13.62
CA THR A 50 -10.46 3.88 -14.83
C THR A 50 -11.96 4.13 -14.94
N ASP A 51 -12.55 3.85 -16.10
CA ASP A 51 -14.00 3.90 -16.31
C ASP A 51 -14.73 2.67 -15.73
N ARG A 52 -13.98 1.65 -15.30
CA ARG A 52 -14.54 0.39 -14.80
C ARG A 52 -15.05 0.51 -13.36
N ALA A 53 -14.33 1.24 -12.52
CA ALA A 53 -14.63 1.38 -11.10
C ALA A 53 -14.04 2.69 -10.54
N LEU A 54 -14.62 3.19 -9.45
CA LEU A 54 -14.12 4.40 -8.77
C LEU A 54 -12.70 4.22 -8.22
N VAL A 55 -12.33 3.00 -7.82
CA VAL A 55 -11.01 2.61 -7.34
C VAL A 55 -10.71 1.22 -7.88
N ASP A 56 -10.05 1.12 -9.05
CA ASP A 56 -9.83 -0.13 -9.78
C ASP A 56 -8.59 -0.89 -9.29
N TYR A 57 -8.53 -1.19 -8.00
CA TYR A 57 -7.34 -1.80 -7.38
C TYR A 57 -7.12 -3.27 -7.77
N LEU A 58 -8.14 -3.94 -8.33
CA LEU A 58 -8.06 -5.36 -8.68
C LEU A 58 -6.99 -5.65 -9.73
N VAL A 59 -6.64 -4.67 -10.57
CA VAL A 59 -5.57 -4.78 -11.57
C VAL A 59 -4.18 -4.98 -10.96
N HIS A 60 -4.04 -4.76 -9.65
CA HIS A 60 -2.79 -4.92 -8.91
C HIS A 60 -2.76 -6.17 -8.03
N VAL A 61 -3.88 -6.90 -7.89
CA VAL A 61 -3.94 -8.08 -7.01
C VAL A 61 -3.01 -9.19 -7.50
N ASP A 62 -2.94 -9.39 -8.82
CA ASP A 62 -2.05 -10.40 -9.42
C ASP A 62 -0.55 -10.06 -9.24
N LYS A 63 -0.23 -8.81 -8.87
CA LYS A 63 1.14 -8.38 -8.54
C LYS A 63 1.55 -8.75 -7.12
N LEU A 64 0.59 -9.16 -6.29
CA LEU A 64 0.89 -9.71 -4.98
C LEU A 64 1.27 -11.17 -5.14
N ASP A 65 2.46 -11.54 -4.65
CA ASP A 65 2.78 -12.94 -4.43
C ASP A 65 1.80 -13.50 -3.40
N TRP A 66 0.77 -14.18 -3.90
CA TRP A 66 -0.15 -14.91 -3.05
C TRP A 66 0.56 -16.17 -2.59
N PRO A 67 0.74 -16.40 -1.28
CA PRO A 67 1.24 -17.68 -0.82
C PRO A 67 0.24 -18.75 -1.28
N VAL A 68 0.70 -19.64 -2.16
CA VAL A 68 -0.11 -20.77 -2.60
C VAL A 68 -0.38 -21.61 -1.37
N CYS A 69 -1.64 -21.67 -0.94
CA CYS A 69 -2.05 -22.58 0.13
C CYS A 69 -1.72 -24.01 -0.33
N SER A 70 -0.73 -24.62 0.30
CA SER A 70 -0.34 -26.03 0.10
C SER A 70 -1.13 -26.92 1.03
#